data_AF-A0A1F4HQN9-F1
#
_entry.id   AF-A0A1F4HQN9-F1
#
_cell.length_a   1.000
_cell.length_b   1.000
_cell.length_c   1.000
_cell.angle_alpha   90.00
_cell.angle_beta   90.00
_cell.angle_gamma   90.00
#
_symmetry.space_group_name_H-M   'P 1'
#
loop_
_entity.id
_entity.type
_entity.pdbx_description
1 polymer ?
#
loop_
_entity_poly.entity_id
_entity_poly.type
_entity_poly.pdbx_seq_one_letter_code
_entity_poly.pdbx_strand_id
1 'polypeptide(L)'
;MGALETALGALLPAPAPAPLTRRMRVVPTEVRSIGLGAYVGQHLAPDAPLHGRRVAARLELSIEGGPDAVALAYAAALSRQLLTSSRSEFAQQGIQRLRSVSGAVPRSLSFEVDFEFVKLPEAGEGLIERIALDEFNNVTPYKTRTRAQFGADALATEALPLAAFAAVDDADLDAGSPAGAWLLAPAAGPTPAAIVQTALTRGGPLALETAGVVDARKAGAMLLMRPGGAALSLSRLVLRIDISSTSPDGVGVVFRRRAADDHWFFLASQRHGYHLFGRRTPAGWAAVAASAEGLAPGVPHRLLVGAYDDQLFAELDGRRTLTATTDLAALPGEVGLLTHGNNAARFIAGRVMALL
;
A
#
# COMPACT_ATOMS: atom_id res chain seq x y z
N MET A 1 -28.88 -14.83 1.17
CA MET A 1 -30.13 -15.59 1.46
C MET A 1 -30.84 -15.02 2.68
N GLY A 2 -30.21 -14.95 3.87
CA GLY A 2 -30.86 -14.42 5.07
C GLY A 2 -31.55 -13.05 4.91
N ALA A 3 -30.91 -12.09 4.21
CA ALA A 3 -31.53 -10.78 3.97
C ALA A 3 -32.87 -10.84 3.19
N LEU A 4 -32.98 -11.74 2.20
CA LEU A 4 -34.23 -11.93 1.45
C LEU A 4 -35.31 -12.57 2.31
N GLU A 5 -34.95 -13.54 3.15
CA GLU A 5 -35.90 -14.16 4.08
C GLU A 5 -36.40 -13.16 5.13
N THR A 6 -35.52 -12.28 5.62
CA THR A 6 -35.91 -11.17 6.51
C THR A 6 -36.86 -10.20 5.82
N ALA A 7 -36.54 -9.76 4.60
CA ALA A 7 -37.37 -8.85 3.81
C ALA A 7 -38.76 -9.43 3.53
N LEU A 8 -38.83 -10.70 3.11
CA LEU A 8 -40.11 -11.39 2.88
C LEU A 8 -40.87 -11.61 4.19
N GLY A 9 -40.16 -11.94 5.28
CA GLY A 9 -40.75 -12.08 6.61
C GLY A 9 -41.43 -10.81 7.11
N ALA A 10 -40.83 -9.64 6.85
CA ALA A 10 -41.39 -8.33 7.21
C ALA A 10 -42.69 -7.98 6.47
N LEU A 11 -42.92 -8.59 5.29
CA LEU A 11 -44.13 -8.38 4.49
C LEU A 11 -45.25 -9.36 4.82
N LEU A 12 -44.92 -10.48 5.48
CA LEU A 12 -45.92 -11.45 5.90
C LEU A 12 -46.71 -10.91 7.10
N PRO A 13 -48.04 -11.13 7.15
CA PRO A 13 -48.84 -10.78 8.33
C PRO A 13 -48.40 -11.56 9.56
N ALA A 14 -49.00 -11.17 10.69
CA ALA A 14 -48.94 -11.85 11.97
C ALA A 14 -49.00 -13.39 11.85
N PRO A 15 -48.46 -14.13 12.83
CA PRO A 15 -48.40 -15.59 12.80
C PRO A 15 -49.74 -16.24 12.46
N ALA A 16 -49.69 -17.42 11.82
CA ALA A 16 -50.90 -18.14 11.45
C ALA A 16 -51.77 -18.42 12.70
N PRO A 17 -53.10 -18.23 12.64
CA PRO A 17 -53.97 -18.48 13.78
C PRO A 17 -54.02 -19.98 14.09
N ALA A 18 -54.03 -20.35 15.37
CA ALA A 18 -54.17 -21.75 15.77
C ALA A 18 -55.49 -22.36 15.21
N PRO A 19 -55.50 -23.62 14.74
CA PRO A 19 -54.40 -24.60 14.76
C PRO A 19 -53.53 -24.59 13.48
N LEU A 20 -53.57 -23.53 12.67
CA LEU A 20 -52.78 -23.44 11.44
C LEU A 20 -51.30 -23.15 11.74
N THR A 21 -50.42 -23.69 10.91
CA THR A 21 -49.00 -23.32 10.87
C THR A 21 -48.63 -22.87 9.46
N ARG A 22 -47.88 -21.78 9.34
CA ARG A 22 -47.33 -21.30 8.06
C ARG A 22 -45.84 -21.61 8.01
N ARG A 23 -45.39 -22.29 6.96
CA ARG A 23 -43.95 -22.44 6.65
C ARG A 23 -43.60 -21.63 5.41
N MET A 24 -42.43 -20.99 5.46
CA MET A 24 -41.87 -20.22 4.36
C MET A 24 -40.58 -20.87 3.91
N ARG A 25 -40.44 -21.06 2.60
CA ARG A 25 -39.21 -21.52 1.96
C ARG A 25 -38.87 -20.61 0.80
N VAL A 26 -37.61 -20.18 0.73
CA VAL A 26 -37.11 -19.33 -0.35
C VAL A 26 -36.04 -20.08 -1.11
N VAL A 27 -36.24 -20.27 -2.41
CA VAL A 27 -35.32 -21.00 -3.29
C VAL A 27 -34.75 -20.03 -4.32
N PRO A 28 -33.46 -19.64 -4.23
CA PRO A 28 -32.86 -18.78 -5.25
C PRO A 28 -32.76 -19.54 -6.58
N THR A 29 -33.05 -18.85 -7.66
CA THR A 29 -33.02 -19.38 -9.03
C THR A 29 -31.91 -18.75 -9.86
N GLU A 30 -31.64 -17.47 -9.65
CA GLU A 30 -30.55 -16.75 -10.31
C GLU A 30 -29.96 -15.70 -9.36
N VAL A 31 -28.63 -15.54 -9.39
CA VAL A 31 -27.93 -14.45 -8.70
C VAL A 31 -27.00 -13.78 -9.69
N ARG A 32 -27.15 -12.47 -9.86
CA ARG A 32 -26.30 -11.67 -10.75
C ARG A 32 -25.84 -10.38 -10.08
N SER A 33 -24.71 -9.87 -10.52
CA SER A 33 -24.21 -8.56 -10.10
C SER A 33 -25.10 -7.44 -10.66
N ILE A 34 -25.23 -6.33 -9.93
CA ILE A 34 -25.89 -5.10 -10.42
C ILE A 34 -24.81 -4.07 -10.72
N GLY A 35 -24.87 -3.43 -11.90
CA GLY A 35 -23.83 -2.49 -12.33
C GLY A 35 -22.54 -3.17 -12.82
N LEU A 36 -21.52 -2.35 -13.11
CA LEU A 36 -20.21 -2.83 -13.57
C LEU A 36 -19.47 -3.47 -12.39
N GLY A 37 -19.21 -4.78 -12.48
CA GLY A 37 -18.49 -5.50 -11.42
C GLY A 37 -19.21 -5.52 -10.06
N ALA A 38 -20.54 -5.41 -10.04
CA ALA A 38 -21.37 -5.26 -8.85
C ALA A 38 -21.35 -3.87 -8.20
N TYR A 39 -20.64 -2.87 -8.73
CA TYR A 39 -20.62 -1.51 -8.18
C TYR A 39 -21.92 -0.78 -8.49
N VAL A 40 -22.56 -0.22 -7.45
CA VAL A 40 -23.84 0.51 -7.56
C VAL A 40 -23.79 1.94 -7.04
N GLY A 41 -22.72 2.35 -6.36
CA GLY A 41 -22.54 3.72 -5.89
C GLY A 41 -21.54 3.83 -4.75
N GLN A 42 -21.51 4.99 -4.09
CA GLN A 42 -20.66 5.27 -2.94
C GLN A 42 -21.53 5.49 -1.70
N HIS A 43 -21.15 4.89 -0.56
CA HIS A 43 -21.72 5.21 0.74
C HIS A 43 -20.93 6.37 1.35
N LEU A 44 -21.61 7.31 2.03
CA LEU A 44 -20.94 8.52 2.54
C LEU A 44 -20.43 8.37 3.98
N ALA A 45 -20.93 7.40 4.75
CA ALA A 45 -20.57 7.23 6.16
C ALA A 45 -20.84 5.79 6.66
N PRO A 46 -19.89 4.84 6.50
CA PRO A 46 -18.50 5.08 6.12
C PRO A 46 -18.33 5.33 4.63
N ASP A 47 -17.26 6.05 4.26
CA ASP A 47 -16.87 6.26 2.87
C ASP A 47 -16.35 4.95 2.27
N ALA A 48 -17.17 4.29 1.47
CA ALA A 48 -16.85 3.00 0.88
C ALA A 48 -17.76 2.69 -0.33
N PRO A 49 -17.27 1.89 -1.30
CA PRO A 49 -18.07 1.48 -2.44
C PRO A 49 -19.24 0.59 -2.02
N LEU A 50 -20.41 0.82 -2.62
CA LEU A 50 -21.58 -0.03 -2.49
C LEU A 50 -21.55 -1.10 -3.56
N HIS A 51 -21.70 -2.35 -3.11
CA HIS A 51 -21.82 -3.50 -4.00
C HIS A 51 -23.22 -4.12 -3.94
N GLY A 52 -23.84 -4.25 -5.10
CA GLY A 52 -25.21 -4.73 -5.29
C GLY A 52 -25.28 -6.08 -5.99
N ARG A 53 -26.24 -6.92 -5.58
CA ARG A 53 -26.61 -8.16 -6.26
C ARG A 53 -28.11 -8.22 -6.45
N ARG A 54 -28.52 -8.76 -7.61
CA ARG A 54 -29.90 -9.08 -7.91
C ARG A 54 -30.12 -10.57 -7.78
N VAL A 55 -31.15 -10.95 -7.04
CA VAL A 55 -31.51 -12.33 -6.74
C VAL A 55 -32.92 -12.56 -7.27
N ALA A 56 -33.05 -13.44 -8.26
CA ALA A 56 -34.34 -14.02 -8.62
C ALA A 56 -34.54 -15.27 -7.75
N ALA A 57 -35.69 -15.40 -7.11
CA ALA A 57 -36.01 -16.52 -6.24
C ALA A 57 -37.47 -16.95 -6.37
N ARG A 58 -37.75 -18.18 -5.95
CA ARG A 58 -39.09 -18.68 -5.74
C ARG A 58 -39.40 -18.72 -4.24
N LEU A 59 -40.46 -18.02 -3.85
CA LEU A 59 -41.05 -18.10 -2.52
C LEU A 59 -42.13 -19.17 -2.53
N GLU A 60 -42.05 -20.10 -1.60
CA GLU A 60 -43.05 -21.13 -1.35
C GLU A 60 -43.59 -20.96 0.07
N LEU A 61 -44.91 -20.84 0.18
CA LEU A 61 -45.61 -20.77 1.46
C LEU A 61 -46.50 -22.00 1.57
N SER A 62 -46.33 -22.82 2.61
CA SER A 62 -47.22 -23.95 2.89
C SER A 62 -47.99 -23.73 4.19
N ILE A 63 -49.26 -24.13 4.17
CA ILE A 63 -50.18 -24.02 5.31
C ILE A 63 -50.55 -25.41 5.80
N GLU A 64 -50.17 -25.71 7.02
CA GLU A 64 -50.35 -27.01 7.67
C GLU A 64 -51.36 -26.89 8.83
N GLY A 65 -52.06 -27.99 9.14
CA GLY A 65 -53.03 -28.06 10.24
C GLY A 65 -54.42 -27.49 9.90
N GLY A 66 -55.37 -27.70 10.80
CA GLY A 66 -56.74 -27.18 10.75
C GLY A 66 -57.64 -27.66 9.59
N PRO A 67 -58.93 -27.26 9.60
CA PRO A 67 -59.89 -27.58 8.53
C PRO A 67 -59.52 -26.94 7.19
N ASP A 68 -59.78 -27.63 6.07
CA ASP A 68 -59.43 -27.17 4.72
C ASP A 68 -60.00 -25.80 4.37
N ALA A 69 -61.28 -25.56 4.68
CA ALA A 69 -61.93 -24.29 4.39
C ALA A 69 -61.22 -23.10 5.08
N VAL A 70 -60.75 -23.30 6.32
CA VAL A 70 -60.04 -22.27 7.09
C VAL A 70 -58.63 -22.05 6.54
N ALA A 71 -57.91 -23.12 6.20
CA ALA A 71 -56.58 -23.05 5.60
C ALA A 71 -56.61 -22.36 4.22
N LEU A 72 -57.61 -22.65 3.40
CA LEU A 72 -57.79 -22.03 2.08
C LEU A 72 -58.17 -20.54 2.20
N ALA A 73 -59.06 -20.18 3.13
CA ALA A 73 -59.40 -18.79 3.40
C ALA A 73 -58.16 -17.99 3.85
N TYR A 74 -57.34 -18.57 4.74
CA TYR A 74 -56.08 -17.97 5.17
C TYR A 74 -55.07 -17.84 4.02
N ALA A 75 -54.92 -18.86 3.17
CA ALA A 75 -54.07 -18.80 1.98
C ALA A 75 -54.50 -17.67 1.03
N ALA A 76 -55.81 -17.55 0.78
CA ALA A 76 -56.35 -16.50 -0.08
C ALA A 76 -56.12 -15.10 0.51
N ALA A 77 -56.30 -14.94 1.83
CA ALA A 77 -56.01 -13.69 2.52
C ALA A 77 -54.53 -13.31 2.43
N LEU A 78 -53.63 -14.28 2.65
CA LEU A 78 -52.18 -14.10 2.56
C LEU A 78 -51.73 -13.71 1.15
N SER A 79 -52.25 -14.42 0.14
CA SER A 79 -51.97 -14.11 -1.26
C SER A 79 -52.47 -12.71 -1.63
N ARG A 80 -53.69 -12.34 -1.20
CA ARG A 80 -54.25 -11.01 -1.45
C ARG A 80 -53.37 -9.94 -0.81
N GLN A 81 -53.03 -10.08 0.46
CA GLN A 81 -52.20 -9.11 1.18
C GLN A 81 -50.87 -8.88 0.47
N LEU A 82 -50.14 -9.96 0.16
CA LEU A 82 -48.85 -9.87 -0.54
C LEU A 82 -49.01 -9.21 -1.92
N LEU A 83 -50.08 -9.48 -2.66
CA LEU A 83 -50.30 -8.88 -3.98
C LEU A 83 -50.85 -7.44 -3.92
N THR A 84 -51.43 -7.04 -2.80
CA THR A 84 -51.93 -5.67 -2.57
C THR A 84 -50.93 -4.76 -1.87
N SER A 85 -49.81 -5.29 -1.37
CA SER A 85 -48.71 -4.48 -0.83
C SER A 85 -48.25 -3.45 -1.87
N SER A 86 -48.00 -2.23 -1.38
CA SER A 86 -47.62 -1.12 -2.22
C SER A 86 -46.21 -1.33 -2.80
N ARG A 87 -45.95 -0.73 -3.97
CA ARG A 87 -44.60 -0.71 -4.55
C ARG A 87 -43.58 -0.06 -3.62
N SER A 88 -43.99 0.93 -2.83
CA SER A 88 -43.13 1.59 -1.83
C SER A 88 -42.72 0.63 -0.71
N GLU A 89 -43.63 -0.19 -0.19
CA GLU A 89 -43.29 -1.18 0.84
C GLU A 89 -42.33 -2.24 0.31
N PHE A 90 -42.54 -2.71 -0.93
CA PHE A 90 -41.61 -3.62 -1.58
C PHE A 90 -40.22 -2.99 -1.77
N ALA A 91 -40.17 -1.76 -2.28
CA ALA A 91 -38.91 -1.04 -2.50
C ALA A 91 -38.13 -0.79 -1.19
N GLN A 92 -38.81 -0.46 -0.09
CA GLN A 92 -38.19 -0.32 1.23
C GLN A 92 -37.55 -1.62 1.72
N GLN A 93 -38.11 -2.76 1.32
CA GLN A 93 -37.58 -4.09 1.63
C GLN A 93 -36.63 -4.62 0.55
N GLY A 94 -36.24 -3.83 -0.46
CA GLY A 94 -35.38 -4.26 -1.56
C GLY A 94 -36.03 -5.22 -2.57
N ILE A 95 -37.34 -5.45 -2.49
CA ILE A 95 -38.08 -6.30 -3.42
C ILE A 95 -38.52 -5.46 -4.62
N GLN A 96 -38.00 -5.78 -5.80
CA GLN A 96 -38.32 -5.07 -7.04
C GLN A 96 -39.60 -5.61 -7.69
N ARG A 97 -39.86 -6.91 -7.53
CA ARG A 97 -41.02 -7.56 -8.11
C ARG A 97 -41.44 -8.78 -7.29
N LEU A 98 -42.74 -8.93 -7.10
CA LEU A 98 -43.38 -10.14 -6.58
C LEU A 98 -44.49 -10.54 -7.55
N ARG A 99 -44.48 -11.77 -8.03
CA ARG A 99 -45.50 -12.30 -8.96
C ARG A 99 -45.99 -13.64 -8.48
N SER A 100 -47.31 -13.83 -8.40
CA SER A 100 -47.88 -15.14 -8.11
C SER A 100 -47.63 -16.11 -9.27
N VAL A 101 -47.20 -17.32 -8.93
CA VAL A 101 -47.09 -18.44 -9.86
C VAL A 101 -48.28 -19.34 -9.60
N SER A 102 -49.18 -19.45 -10.58
CA SER A 102 -50.34 -20.34 -10.47
C SER A 102 -49.87 -21.80 -10.44
N GLY A 103 -50.20 -22.50 -9.36
CA GLY A 103 -50.01 -23.93 -9.20
C GLY A 103 -51.18 -24.52 -8.43
N ALA A 104 -51.70 -25.66 -8.88
CA ALA A 104 -52.92 -26.28 -8.35
C ALA A 104 -52.70 -27.07 -7.04
N VAL A 105 -51.76 -26.65 -6.19
CA VAL A 105 -51.49 -27.35 -4.92
C VAL A 105 -52.37 -26.73 -3.82
N PRO A 106 -53.36 -27.47 -3.29
CA PRO A 106 -54.17 -26.98 -2.19
C PRO A 106 -53.27 -26.62 -1.00
N ARG A 107 -53.54 -25.48 -0.34
CA ARG A 107 -52.80 -24.99 0.84
C ARG A 107 -51.35 -24.55 0.61
N SER A 108 -50.91 -24.42 -0.65
CA SER A 108 -49.58 -23.88 -0.97
C SER A 108 -49.67 -22.69 -1.92
N LEU A 109 -48.85 -21.68 -1.66
CA LEU A 109 -48.70 -20.51 -2.52
C LEU A 109 -47.26 -20.48 -3.07
N SER A 110 -47.12 -20.11 -4.34
CA SER A 110 -45.82 -19.90 -4.98
C SER A 110 -45.74 -18.51 -5.57
N PHE A 111 -44.60 -17.85 -5.38
CA PHE A 111 -44.31 -16.55 -5.98
C PHE A 111 -42.91 -16.52 -6.57
N GLU A 112 -42.76 -15.83 -7.69
CA GLU A 112 -41.47 -15.36 -8.18
C GLU A 112 -41.14 -14.02 -7.51
N VAL A 113 -39.94 -13.92 -6.96
CA VAL A 113 -39.42 -12.76 -6.27
C VAL A 113 -38.18 -12.27 -7.02
N ASP A 114 -38.10 -10.97 -7.26
CA ASP A 114 -36.90 -10.30 -7.73
C ASP A 114 -36.45 -9.32 -6.63
N PHE A 115 -35.26 -9.55 -6.09
CA PHE A 115 -34.74 -8.87 -4.92
C PHE A 115 -33.39 -8.25 -5.20
N GLU A 116 -33.24 -7.00 -4.79
CA GLU A 116 -32.00 -6.25 -4.86
C GLU A 116 -31.38 -6.18 -3.45
N PHE A 117 -30.19 -6.74 -3.34
CA PHE A 117 -29.39 -6.71 -2.13
C PHE A 117 -28.22 -5.76 -2.34
N VAL A 118 -28.19 -4.69 -1.56
CA VAL A 118 -27.02 -3.80 -1.45
C VAL A 118 -26.40 -4.01 -0.09
N LYS A 119 -25.14 -4.45 -0.06
CA LYS A 119 -24.41 -4.57 1.22
C LYS A 119 -23.94 -3.18 1.63
N LEU A 120 -24.45 -2.68 2.75
CA LEU A 120 -23.89 -1.48 3.36
C LEU A 120 -22.54 -1.81 4.00
N PRO A 121 -21.50 -0.99 3.77
CA PRO A 121 -20.19 -1.17 4.38
C PRO A 121 -20.25 -0.87 5.88
N GLU A 122 -19.65 -1.74 6.69
CA GLU A 122 -19.56 -1.57 8.15
C GLU A 122 -18.31 -0.75 8.55
N ALA A 123 -17.32 -0.68 7.67
CA ALA A 123 -16.11 0.12 7.83
C ALA A 123 -15.73 0.77 6.50
N GLY A 124 -15.05 1.91 6.55
CA GLY A 124 -14.51 2.57 5.37
C GLY A 124 -13.38 1.75 4.78
N GLU A 125 -13.37 1.60 3.46
CA GLU A 125 -12.13 1.19 2.79
C GLU A 125 -11.24 2.42 2.82
N GLY A 126 -10.08 2.31 3.48
CA GLY A 126 -9.16 3.44 3.64
C GLY A 126 -8.94 4.15 2.30
N LEU A 127 -9.05 5.48 2.30
CA LEU A 127 -8.94 6.28 1.09
C LEU A 127 -7.56 6.01 0.47
N ILE A 128 -7.53 5.59 -0.80
CA ILE A 128 -6.28 5.64 -1.57
C ILE A 128 -6.08 7.11 -1.93
N GLU A 129 -5.54 7.89 -0.98
CA GLU A 129 -5.32 9.34 -1.12
C GLU A 129 -4.42 9.70 -2.31
N ARG A 130 -3.56 8.77 -2.73
CA ARG A 130 -2.67 8.95 -3.87
C ARG A 130 -2.56 7.65 -4.67
N ILE A 131 -3.11 7.66 -5.87
CA ILE A 131 -2.63 6.77 -6.93
C ILE A 131 -1.34 7.42 -7.45
N ALA A 132 -0.19 6.81 -7.19
CA ALA A 132 1.09 7.24 -7.74
C ALA A 132 1.15 6.89 -9.24
N LEU A 133 0.32 7.56 -10.04
CA LEU A 133 0.41 7.58 -11.49
C LEU A 133 1.52 8.55 -11.87
N ASP A 134 2.78 8.12 -11.83
CA ASP A 134 3.81 8.72 -12.71
C ASP A 134 5.20 8.10 -12.62
N GLU A 135 5.56 7.36 -11.57
CA GLU A 135 6.97 7.48 -11.21
C GLU A 135 7.94 6.54 -11.94
N PHE A 136 7.48 5.47 -12.62
CA PHE A 136 8.38 4.50 -13.28
C PHE A 136 7.88 3.81 -14.55
N ASN A 137 6.77 4.26 -15.17
CA ASN A 137 6.23 3.63 -16.37
C ASN A 137 7.19 3.61 -17.59
N ASN A 138 8.34 4.30 -17.51
CA ASN A 138 9.26 4.49 -18.63
C ASN A 138 10.61 3.77 -18.53
N VAL A 139 10.90 2.95 -17.51
CA VAL A 139 12.08 2.06 -17.58
C VAL A 139 11.69 0.77 -18.30
N THR A 140 11.18 0.92 -19.53
CA THR A 140 10.98 -0.20 -20.45
C THR A 140 12.34 -0.84 -20.75
N PRO A 141 12.49 -2.17 -20.66
CA PRO A 141 11.45 -3.20 -20.66
C PRO A 141 11.07 -3.78 -19.28
N TYR A 142 11.48 -3.17 -18.16
CA TYR A 142 11.39 -3.81 -16.85
C TYR A 142 10.01 -3.74 -16.19
N LYS A 143 9.65 -4.81 -15.48
CA LYS A 143 8.55 -4.77 -14.49
C LYS A 143 9.11 -4.38 -13.12
N THR A 144 8.46 -3.46 -12.43
CA THR A 144 8.85 -3.06 -11.08
C THR A 144 8.12 -3.88 -10.02
N ARG A 145 8.83 -4.35 -9.00
CA ARG A 145 8.23 -4.95 -7.78
C ARG A 145 8.80 -4.28 -6.54
N THR A 146 7.95 -3.69 -5.70
CA THR A 146 8.36 -3.20 -4.37
C THR A 146 8.89 -4.35 -3.52
N ARG A 147 10.10 -4.17 -2.98
CA ARG A 147 10.78 -5.15 -2.12
C ARG A 147 10.82 -4.71 -0.67
N ALA A 148 10.93 -3.42 -0.45
CA ALA A 148 10.88 -2.81 0.88
C ALA A 148 10.31 -1.41 0.79
N GLN A 149 9.66 -0.98 1.86
CA GLN A 149 9.25 0.39 2.05
C GLN A 149 9.29 0.73 3.54
N PHE A 150 9.54 1.98 3.86
CA PHE A 150 9.38 2.52 5.19
C PHE A 150 8.79 3.92 5.11
N GLY A 151 8.01 4.27 6.12
CA GLY A 151 7.65 5.65 6.44
C GLY A 151 7.93 5.84 7.93
N ALA A 152 8.68 6.87 8.28
CA ALA A 152 9.10 7.08 9.66
C ALA A 152 7.91 7.25 10.62
N ASP A 153 6.80 7.84 10.16
CA ASP A 153 5.56 7.93 10.94
C ASP A 153 4.96 6.55 11.25
N ALA A 154 5.00 5.61 10.29
CA ALA A 154 4.54 4.25 10.50
C ALA A 154 5.47 3.51 11.48
N LEU A 155 6.79 3.65 11.30
CA LEU A 155 7.78 3.06 12.21
C LEU A 155 7.63 3.58 13.65
N ALA A 156 7.22 4.85 13.83
CA ALA A 156 7.03 5.46 15.16
C ALA A 156 5.96 4.76 16.02
N THR A 157 5.08 3.98 15.39
CA THR A 157 4.05 3.18 16.08
C THR A 157 4.52 1.78 16.47
N GLU A 158 5.69 1.34 15.99
CA GLU A 158 6.23 0.01 16.26
C GLU A 158 6.97 -0.05 17.61
N ALA A 159 6.95 -1.21 18.27
CA ALA A 159 7.68 -1.42 19.52
C ALA A 159 9.20 -1.37 19.34
N LEU A 160 9.69 -1.81 18.17
CA LEU A 160 11.11 -1.76 17.79
C LEU A 160 11.26 -1.11 16.40
N PRO A 161 11.17 0.22 16.31
CA PRO A 161 11.03 0.93 15.02
C PRO A 161 12.16 0.72 14.01
N LEU A 162 13.35 0.35 14.48
CA LEU A 162 14.51 0.10 13.64
C LEU A 162 14.86 -1.40 13.51
N ALA A 163 13.99 -2.31 13.94
CA ALA A 163 14.22 -3.75 13.83
C ALA A 163 14.34 -4.25 12.38
N ALA A 164 13.75 -3.52 11.43
CA ALA A 164 13.86 -3.79 10.00
C ALA A 164 15.17 -3.25 9.38
N PHE A 165 16.13 -2.81 10.19
CA PHE A 165 17.37 -2.21 9.73
C PHE A 165 18.59 -2.77 10.47
N ALA A 166 19.76 -2.68 9.84
CA ALA A 166 21.04 -2.97 10.47
C ALA A 166 21.98 -1.76 10.31
N ALA A 167 22.38 -1.18 11.44
CA ALA A 167 23.41 -0.13 11.47
C ALA A 167 24.78 -0.77 11.23
N VAL A 168 25.53 -0.21 10.29
CA VAL A 168 26.88 -0.66 9.92
C VAL A 168 27.71 0.57 9.59
N ASP A 169 28.93 0.65 10.11
CA ASP A 169 29.89 1.66 9.70
C ASP A 169 30.88 1.09 8.68
N ASP A 170 31.40 1.94 7.80
CA ASP A 170 32.52 1.56 6.94
C ASP A 170 33.76 1.18 7.76
N ALA A 171 34.57 0.25 7.26
CA ALA A 171 35.82 -0.13 7.93
C ALA A 171 36.91 0.97 7.81
N ASP A 172 36.78 1.88 6.83
CA ASP A 172 37.79 2.87 6.48
C ASP A 172 37.51 4.26 7.11
N LEU A 173 36.88 4.33 8.28
CA LEU A 173 36.67 5.59 8.99
C LEU A 173 38.01 6.24 9.40
N ASP A 174 38.02 7.56 9.53
CA ASP A 174 39.19 8.27 10.04
C ASP A 174 39.42 7.97 11.53
N ALA A 175 40.68 8.02 11.96
CA ALA A 175 41.02 7.87 13.37
C ALA A 175 40.28 8.93 14.21
N GLY A 176 39.54 8.47 15.24
CA GLY A 176 38.73 9.34 16.11
C GLY A 176 37.34 9.70 15.55
N SER A 177 36.96 9.22 14.37
CA SER A 177 35.59 9.33 13.90
C SER A 177 34.63 8.56 14.83
N PRO A 178 33.50 9.15 15.24
CA PRO A 178 32.51 8.43 16.05
C PRO A 178 31.82 7.34 15.21
N ALA A 179 31.37 6.29 15.88
CA ALA A 179 30.48 5.29 15.29
C ALA A 179 29.13 5.93 14.90
N GLY A 180 28.48 5.37 13.88
CA GLY A 180 27.17 5.81 13.42
C GLY A 180 26.13 5.67 14.52
N ALA A 181 25.35 6.73 14.75
CA ALA A 181 24.25 6.74 15.71
C ALA A 181 22.95 7.00 14.98
N TRP A 182 22.10 5.97 14.90
CA TRP A 182 20.81 6.01 14.21
C TRP A 182 19.67 5.94 15.22
N LEU A 183 18.70 6.85 15.08
CA LEU A 183 17.51 6.88 15.92
C LEU A 183 16.27 7.21 15.09
N LEU A 184 15.09 6.86 15.60
CA LEU A 184 13.85 7.38 15.07
C LEU A 184 13.46 8.64 15.85
N ALA A 185 13.48 9.79 15.18
CA ALA A 185 12.97 11.03 15.74
C ALA A 185 11.46 11.12 15.48
N PRO A 186 10.62 11.33 16.51
CA PRO A 186 9.18 11.52 16.30
C PRO A 186 8.91 12.84 15.56
N ALA A 187 7.69 12.99 15.04
CA ALA A 187 7.24 14.24 14.47
C ALA A 187 7.23 15.35 15.56
N ALA A 188 7.67 16.56 15.18
CA ALA A 188 7.74 17.71 16.07
C ALA A 188 7.34 18.99 15.33
N GLY A 189 6.13 19.48 15.60
CA GLY A 189 5.56 20.65 14.92
C GLY A 189 5.46 20.40 13.40
N PRO A 190 6.07 21.26 12.56
CA PRO A 190 6.07 21.08 11.11
C PRO A 190 7.07 20.02 10.62
N THR A 191 7.90 19.47 11.52
CA THR A 191 8.94 18.49 11.14
C THR A 191 8.35 17.08 11.22
N PRO A 192 8.30 16.32 10.10
CA PRO A 192 7.79 14.94 10.13
C PRO A 192 8.73 14.03 10.92
N ALA A 193 8.21 12.87 11.34
CA ALA A 193 9.07 11.84 11.91
C ALA A 193 10.13 11.45 10.87
N ALA A 194 11.31 11.05 11.35
CA ALA A 194 12.40 10.65 10.46
C ALA A 194 13.33 9.66 11.16
N ILE A 195 13.93 8.77 10.37
CA ILE A 195 15.15 8.10 10.78
C ILE A 195 16.27 9.14 10.69
N VAL A 196 17.01 9.35 11.78
CA VAL A 196 18.04 10.38 11.89
C VAL A 196 19.38 9.74 12.19
N GLN A 197 20.40 10.17 11.47
CA GLN A 197 21.78 9.92 11.84
C GLN A 197 22.31 11.13 12.62
N THR A 198 22.87 10.91 13.82
CA THR A 198 23.27 11.99 14.74
C THR A 198 24.78 12.08 15.01
N ALA A 199 25.62 11.30 14.34
CA ALA A 199 27.07 11.25 14.56
C ALA A 199 27.84 11.80 13.34
N LEU A 200 28.92 12.54 13.57
CA LEU A 200 29.79 13.05 12.49
C LEU A 200 30.71 11.96 11.90
N THR A 201 30.17 10.75 11.69
CA THR A 201 30.89 9.58 11.21
C THR A 201 31.42 9.81 9.80
N ARG A 202 32.74 9.73 9.63
CA ARG A 202 33.40 9.94 8.34
C ARG A 202 34.76 9.26 8.26
N GLY A 203 35.16 8.96 7.03
CA GLY A 203 36.52 8.67 6.63
C GLY A 203 36.80 9.25 5.25
N GLY A 204 38.05 9.67 5.04
CA GLY A 204 38.45 10.39 3.83
C GLY A 204 38.01 11.87 3.83
N PRO A 205 38.46 12.65 2.84
CA PRO A 205 38.18 14.07 2.80
C PRO A 205 36.70 14.35 2.52
N LEU A 206 36.19 15.44 3.09
CA LEU A 206 34.84 15.91 2.80
C LEU A 206 34.72 16.53 1.40
N ALA A 207 35.77 17.22 0.93
CA ALA A 207 35.80 17.78 -0.41
C ALA A 207 35.77 16.68 -1.49
N LEU A 208 35.15 16.96 -2.63
CA LEU A 208 35.17 16.06 -3.78
C LEU A 208 36.57 15.95 -4.37
N GLU A 209 37.29 17.06 -4.48
CA GLU A 209 38.61 17.12 -5.09
C GLU A 209 39.65 17.63 -4.10
N THR A 210 40.82 17.01 -4.12
CA THR A 210 42.01 17.47 -3.40
C THR A 210 43.16 17.55 -4.40
N ALA A 211 43.74 18.73 -4.58
CA ALA A 211 44.82 18.99 -5.55
C ALA A 211 44.47 18.53 -7.00
N GLY A 212 43.22 18.70 -7.42
CA GLY A 212 42.75 18.35 -8.77
C GLY A 212 42.46 16.87 -9.00
N VAL A 213 42.47 16.05 -7.95
CA VAL A 213 42.11 14.63 -8.01
C VAL A 213 40.79 14.40 -7.27
N VAL A 214 39.82 13.79 -7.94
CA VAL A 214 38.54 13.38 -7.34
C VAL A 214 38.79 12.28 -6.31
N ASP A 215 38.48 12.56 -5.05
CA ASP A 215 38.60 11.62 -3.94
C ASP A 215 37.25 10.96 -3.63
N ALA A 216 37.16 9.69 -4.02
CA ALA A 216 35.98 8.87 -3.82
C ALA A 216 35.87 8.25 -2.42
N ARG A 217 36.89 8.38 -1.56
CA ARG A 217 36.84 7.85 -0.20
C ARG A 217 35.86 8.67 0.61
N LYS A 218 34.65 8.11 0.75
CA LYS A 218 33.53 8.70 1.48
C LYS A 218 32.97 7.69 2.48
N ALA A 219 33.87 7.11 3.27
CA ALA A 219 33.55 6.10 4.28
C ALA A 219 32.64 6.70 5.37
N GLY A 220 31.47 6.11 5.63
CA GLY A 220 30.44 6.73 6.45
C GLY A 220 29.67 5.77 7.33
N ALA A 221 28.58 6.27 7.88
CA ALA A 221 27.60 5.46 8.60
C ALA A 221 26.52 4.98 7.63
N MET A 222 26.20 3.69 7.67
CA MET A 222 25.16 3.06 6.87
C MET A 222 24.01 2.54 7.75
N LEU A 223 22.82 2.56 7.18
CA LEU A 223 21.65 1.87 7.73
C LEU A 223 21.05 0.96 6.65
N LEU A 224 21.37 -0.33 6.73
CA LEU A 224 20.98 -1.33 5.74
C LEU A 224 19.54 -1.79 5.96
N MET A 225 18.74 -1.84 4.90
CA MET A 225 17.35 -2.28 4.95
C MET A 225 17.26 -3.80 4.98
N ARG A 226 16.65 -4.34 6.04
CA ARG A 226 16.46 -5.77 6.29
C ARG A 226 15.03 -6.06 6.76
N PRO A 227 14.01 -5.90 5.89
CA PRO A 227 12.64 -6.23 6.24
C PRO A 227 12.54 -7.70 6.68
N GLY A 228 11.93 -7.95 7.85
CA GLY A 228 11.87 -9.28 8.44
C GLY A 228 13.24 -9.84 8.88
N GLY A 229 14.25 -8.99 9.06
CA GLY A 229 15.60 -9.37 9.49
C GLY A 229 16.51 -9.91 8.38
N ALA A 230 16.02 -10.07 7.15
CA ALA A 230 16.79 -10.61 6.03
C ALA A 230 17.34 -9.51 5.11
N ALA A 231 18.58 -9.67 4.66
CA ALA A 231 19.22 -8.81 3.68
C ALA A 231 18.44 -8.77 2.35
N LEU A 232 18.17 -7.57 1.84
CA LEU A 232 17.67 -7.39 0.48
C LEU A 232 18.83 -7.61 -0.51
N SER A 233 18.78 -8.66 -1.30
CA SER A 233 19.83 -8.93 -2.31
C SER A 233 19.31 -8.59 -3.71
N LEU A 234 19.66 -7.40 -4.22
CA LEU A 234 19.12 -6.86 -5.48
C LEU A 234 20.24 -6.48 -6.45
N SER A 235 20.14 -6.93 -7.70
CA SER A 235 21.06 -6.58 -8.79
C SER A 235 20.57 -5.38 -9.60
N ARG A 236 19.28 -5.34 -9.94
CA ARG A 236 18.63 -4.24 -10.64
C ARG A 236 17.59 -3.60 -9.73
N LEU A 237 17.77 -2.32 -9.45
CA LEU A 237 16.97 -1.65 -8.44
C LEU A 237 16.78 -0.17 -8.72
N VAL A 238 15.76 0.35 -8.09
CA VAL A 238 15.52 1.77 -7.90
C VAL A 238 15.20 2.01 -6.44
N LEU A 239 15.89 2.97 -5.84
CA LEU A 239 15.53 3.55 -4.56
C LEU A 239 14.87 4.89 -4.77
N ARG A 240 13.77 5.13 -4.06
CA ARG A 240 13.21 6.46 -3.84
C ARG A 240 13.24 6.75 -2.35
N ILE A 241 13.83 7.87 -1.95
CA ILE A 241 13.94 8.28 -0.55
C ILE A 241 13.55 9.75 -0.43
N ASP A 242 12.65 10.06 0.48
CA ASP A 242 12.33 11.44 0.86
C ASP A 242 13.27 11.81 2.03
N ILE A 243 14.14 12.80 1.83
CA ILE A 243 15.22 13.20 2.74
C ILE A 243 15.12 14.68 3.12
N SER A 244 15.65 15.06 4.27
CA SER A 244 16.02 16.44 4.59
C SER A 244 17.28 16.44 5.44
N SER A 245 18.08 17.50 5.40
CA SER A 245 19.23 17.61 6.29
C SER A 245 19.54 19.06 6.60
N THR A 246 19.78 19.38 7.88
CA THR A 246 20.26 20.72 8.26
C THR A 246 21.79 20.81 8.24
N SER A 247 22.48 19.68 8.16
CA SER A 247 23.91 19.65 7.87
C SER A 247 24.12 19.70 6.35
N PRO A 248 25.07 20.50 5.86
CA PRO A 248 25.38 20.59 4.43
C PRO A 248 26.32 19.47 3.93
N ASP A 249 26.68 18.50 4.78
CA ASP A 249 27.62 17.42 4.48
C ASP A 249 26.91 16.21 3.84
N GLY A 250 27.65 15.12 3.55
CA GLY A 250 27.19 14.05 2.67
C GLY A 250 25.98 13.25 3.16
N VAL A 251 24.93 13.15 2.34
CA VAL A 251 23.75 12.30 2.56
C VAL A 251 23.38 11.56 1.28
N GLY A 252 22.92 10.31 1.40
CA GLY A 252 22.51 9.53 0.24
C GLY A 252 22.21 8.08 0.58
N VAL A 253 22.64 7.17 -0.30
CA VAL A 253 22.28 5.75 -0.25
C VAL A 253 23.47 4.87 -0.57
N VAL A 254 23.47 3.68 0.03
CA VAL A 254 24.36 2.56 -0.33
C VAL A 254 23.54 1.50 -1.06
N PHE A 255 24.11 0.88 -2.08
CA PHE A 255 23.45 -0.17 -2.86
C PHE A 255 24.45 -1.20 -3.38
N ARG A 256 23.94 -2.39 -3.73
CA ARG A 256 24.75 -3.55 -4.16
C ARG A 256 25.90 -3.86 -3.18
N ARG A 257 25.70 -3.66 -1.88
CA ARG A 257 26.69 -3.98 -0.84
C ARG A 257 26.78 -5.50 -0.65
N ARG A 258 27.94 -6.09 -0.91
CA ARG A 258 28.18 -7.54 -0.73
C ARG A 258 29.05 -7.84 0.48
N ALA A 259 29.91 -6.90 0.84
CA ALA A 259 30.81 -6.97 1.98
C ALA A 259 31.06 -5.56 2.54
N ALA A 260 31.82 -5.46 3.64
CA ALA A 260 32.21 -4.17 4.21
C ALA A 260 33.01 -3.29 3.23
N ASP A 261 33.83 -3.93 2.40
CA ASP A 261 34.74 -3.30 1.45
C ASP A 261 34.30 -3.50 -0.02
N ASP A 262 33.06 -3.92 -0.26
CA ASP A 262 32.52 -4.05 -1.62
C ASP A 262 31.06 -3.57 -1.69
N HIS A 263 30.90 -2.32 -2.11
CA HIS A 263 29.61 -1.67 -2.24
C HIS A 263 29.68 -0.46 -3.18
N TRP A 264 28.50 -0.03 -3.63
CA TRP A 264 28.30 1.18 -4.40
C TRP A 264 27.55 2.20 -3.55
N PHE A 265 27.75 3.47 -3.85
CA PHE A 265 27.02 4.52 -3.16
C PHE A 265 26.70 5.69 -4.07
N PHE A 266 25.66 6.42 -3.68
CA PHE A 266 25.40 7.77 -4.13
C PHE A 266 25.44 8.69 -2.92
N LEU A 267 26.13 9.82 -3.03
CA LEU A 267 26.15 10.87 -2.01
C LEU A 267 25.96 12.23 -2.65
N ALA A 268 25.18 13.09 -1.97
CA ALA A 268 25.05 14.50 -2.26
C ALA A 268 25.58 15.33 -1.08
N SER A 269 26.33 16.40 -1.35
CA SER A 269 26.77 17.37 -0.35
C SER A 269 26.63 18.80 -0.87
N GLN A 270 25.97 19.64 -0.09
CA GLN A 270 25.86 21.07 -0.38
C GLN A 270 27.16 21.82 -0.13
N ARG A 271 27.83 21.55 1.01
CA ARG A 271 29.04 22.27 1.41
C ARG A 271 30.15 22.10 0.38
N HIS A 272 30.23 20.89 -0.19
CA HIS A 272 31.28 20.50 -1.11
C HIS A 272 30.81 20.48 -2.57
N GLY A 273 29.56 20.86 -2.81
CA GLY A 273 28.97 21.01 -4.14
C GLY A 273 29.16 19.78 -5.01
N TYR A 274 28.86 18.59 -4.48
CA TYR A 274 28.90 17.38 -5.30
C TYR A 274 27.65 16.52 -5.19
N HIS A 275 27.29 15.92 -6.31
CA HIS A 275 26.66 14.60 -6.38
C HIS A 275 27.70 13.60 -6.89
N LEU A 276 27.85 12.46 -6.23
CA LEU A 276 28.89 11.47 -6.50
C LEU A 276 28.31 10.06 -6.51
N PHE A 277 28.53 9.34 -7.61
CA PHE A 277 28.55 7.88 -7.61
C PHE A 277 29.97 7.41 -7.35
N GLY A 278 30.14 6.56 -6.34
CA GLY A 278 31.40 5.92 -6.06
C GLY A 278 31.25 4.44 -5.74
N ARG A 279 32.39 3.76 -5.72
CA ARG A 279 32.49 2.34 -5.42
C ARG A 279 33.65 2.09 -4.47
N ARG A 280 33.40 1.31 -3.43
CA ARG A 280 34.43 0.66 -2.63
C ARG A 280 34.54 -0.78 -3.11
N THR A 281 35.76 -1.22 -3.40
CA THR A 281 36.13 -2.61 -3.70
C THR A 281 37.30 -2.98 -2.81
N PRO A 282 37.65 -4.26 -2.59
CA PRO A 282 38.82 -4.61 -1.77
C PRO A 282 40.13 -3.91 -2.19
N ALA A 283 40.27 -3.55 -3.47
CA ALA A 283 41.42 -2.82 -4.01
C ALA A 283 41.45 -1.31 -3.65
N GLY A 284 40.32 -0.72 -3.27
CA GLY A 284 40.23 0.68 -2.87
C GLY A 284 38.92 1.36 -3.26
N TRP A 285 38.91 2.69 -3.15
CA TRP A 285 37.81 3.58 -3.50
C TRP A 285 37.99 4.12 -4.92
N ALA A 286 36.90 4.18 -5.69
CA ALA A 286 36.90 4.74 -7.04
C ALA A 286 35.67 5.62 -7.27
N ALA A 287 35.87 6.76 -7.89
CA ALA A 287 34.78 7.61 -8.37
C ALA A 287 34.27 7.02 -9.68
N VAL A 288 32.95 6.92 -9.81
CA VAL A 288 32.30 6.41 -11.02
C VAL A 288 31.80 7.58 -11.87
N ALA A 289 31.14 8.55 -11.22
CA ALA A 289 30.76 9.81 -11.84
C ALA A 289 30.54 10.86 -10.75
N ALA A 290 30.78 12.12 -11.08
CA ALA A 290 30.51 13.25 -10.20
C ALA A 290 29.94 14.43 -10.99
N SER A 291 29.20 15.31 -10.30
CA SER A 291 28.73 16.58 -10.85
C SER A 291 28.78 17.65 -9.77
N ALA A 292 28.97 18.92 -10.18
CA ALA A 292 29.03 20.07 -9.29
C ALA A 292 27.63 20.55 -8.87
N GLU A 293 26.95 19.71 -8.09
CA GLU A 293 25.54 19.87 -7.68
C GLU A 293 25.43 19.69 -6.16
N GLY A 294 24.36 20.20 -5.54
CA GLY A 294 24.14 20.08 -4.09
C GLY A 294 22.68 19.87 -3.73
N LEU A 295 22.38 19.91 -2.42
CA LEU A 295 21.03 19.83 -1.88
C LEU A 295 20.77 21.02 -0.94
N ALA A 296 19.59 21.62 -0.98
CA ALA A 296 19.30 22.77 -0.13
C ALA A 296 19.15 22.33 1.35
N PRO A 297 19.99 22.80 2.28
CA PRO A 297 19.87 22.40 3.68
C PRO A 297 18.57 22.89 4.30
N GLY A 298 17.97 22.09 5.17
CA GLY A 298 16.71 22.40 5.86
C GLY A 298 15.45 22.20 5.02
N VAL A 299 15.57 21.80 3.75
CA VAL A 299 14.44 21.57 2.84
C VAL A 299 14.23 20.07 2.61
N PRO A 300 12.97 19.58 2.58
CA PRO A 300 12.68 18.22 2.13
C PRO A 300 12.94 18.07 0.62
N HIS A 301 13.67 17.02 0.27
CA HIS A 301 13.98 16.63 -1.10
C HIS A 301 13.53 15.20 -1.38
N ARG A 302 13.21 14.92 -2.63
CA ARG A 302 13.01 13.56 -3.13
C ARG A 302 14.22 13.12 -3.91
N LEU A 303 14.95 12.15 -3.36
CA LEU A 303 16.08 11.49 -4.01
C LEU A 303 15.60 10.21 -4.70
N LEU A 304 15.96 10.06 -5.96
CA LEU A 304 15.77 8.85 -6.74
C LEU A 304 17.11 8.33 -7.24
N VAL A 305 17.45 7.08 -6.95
CA VAL A 305 18.69 6.44 -7.40
C VAL A 305 18.34 5.13 -8.09
N GLY A 306 18.76 4.98 -9.34
CA GLY A 306 18.59 3.74 -10.09
C GLY A 306 19.93 3.11 -10.44
N ALA A 307 19.97 1.79 -10.36
CA ALA A 307 21.11 0.97 -10.76
C ALA A 307 20.60 -0.29 -11.46
N TYR A 308 20.78 -0.37 -12.78
CA TYR A 308 20.31 -1.50 -13.58
C TYR A 308 21.23 -1.71 -14.76
N ASP A 309 21.50 -2.99 -15.07
CA ASP A 309 22.50 -3.36 -16.08
C ASP A 309 23.81 -2.60 -15.85
N ASP A 310 24.25 -1.86 -16.87
CA ASP A 310 25.40 -0.98 -16.89
C ASP A 310 25.07 0.47 -16.53
N GLN A 311 23.81 0.84 -16.27
CA GLN A 311 23.38 2.22 -16.05
C GLN A 311 23.21 2.54 -14.56
N LEU A 312 23.73 3.71 -14.18
CA LEU A 312 23.46 4.37 -12.90
C LEU A 312 22.83 5.74 -13.16
N PHE A 313 21.90 6.13 -12.30
CA PHE A 313 21.38 7.48 -12.32
C PHE A 313 20.91 7.99 -10.97
N ALA A 314 20.98 9.31 -10.79
CA ALA A 314 20.40 10.01 -9.66
C ALA A 314 19.52 11.18 -10.11
N GLU A 315 18.33 11.29 -9.52
CA GLU A 315 17.45 12.44 -9.66
C GLU A 315 17.21 13.06 -8.29
N LEU A 316 17.18 14.39 -8.26
CA LEU A 316 16.80 15.16 -7.10
C LEU A 316 15.62 16.04 -7.50
N ASP A 317 14.50 15.90 -6.79
CA ASP A 317 13.25 16.63 -7.03
C ASP A 317 12.75 16.53 -8.48
N GLY A 318 12.89 15.33 -9.08
CA GLY A 318 12.46 15.04 -10.45
C GLY A 318 13.42 15.53 -11.54
N ARG A 319 14.54 16.17 -11.18
CA ARG A 319 15.59 16.54 -12.13
C ARG A 319 16.71 15.50 -12.10
N ARG A 320 17.04 14.93 -13.26
CA ARG A 320 18.24 14.11 -13.45
C ARG A 320 19.49 14.95 -13.20
N THR A 321 20.26 14.60 -12.18
CA THR A 321 21.47 15.34 -11.77
C THR A 321 22.76 14.58 -12.08
N LEU A 322 22.69 13.25 -12.16
CA LEU A 322 23.86 12.43 -12.47
C LEU A 322 23.45 11.17 -13.23
N THR A 323 24.27 10.79 -14.21
CA THR A 323 24.18 9.53 -14.95
C THR A 323 25.56 8.96 -15.15
N ALA A 324 25.69 7.64 -15.10
CA ALA A 324 26.94 6.95 -15.42
C ALA A 324 26.66 5.62 -16.10
N THR A 325 27.61 5.18 -16.91
CA THR A 325 27.63 3.83 -17.48
C THR A 325 28.84 3.08 -16.94
N THR A 326 28.67 1.80 -16.59
CA THR A 326 29.69 0.96 -15.97
C THR A 326 29.80 -0.36 -16.73
N ASP A 327 31.01 -0.81 -17.02
CA ASP A 327 31.29 -2.11 -17.65
C ASP A 327 31.16 -3.31 -16.68
N LEU A 328 30.72 -3.05 -15.45
CA LEU A 328 30.70 -4.01 -14.36
C LEU A 328 29.38 -4.77 -14.30
N ALA A 329 29.47 -6.09 -14.12
CA ALA A 329 28.29 -6.93 -13.95
C ALA A 329 27.44 -6.46 -12.76
N ALA A 330 26.12 -6.38 -12.98
CA ALA A 330 25.14 -6.08 -11.96
C ALA A 330 25.01 -7.25 -10.97
N LEU A 331 25.92 -7.33 -10.00
CA LEU A 331 25.85 -8.34 -8.94
C LEU A 331 24.86 -7.90 -7.85
N PRO A 332 24.07 -8.84 -7.30
CA PRO A 332 23.11 -8.52 -6.28
C PRO A 332 23.79 -8.21 -4.93
N GLY A 333 23.22 -7.27 -4.18
CA GLY A 333 23.68 -6.93 -2.84
C GLY A 333 22.70 -6.09 -2.04
N GLU A 334 23.08 -5.80 -0.80
CA GLU A 334 22.34 -5.02 0.18
C GLU A 334 22.16 -3.56 -0.25
N VAL A 335 21.13 -2.94 0.34
CA VAL A 335 20.70 -1.58 0.05
C VAL A 335 20.38 -0.87 1.36
N GLY A 336 20.66 0.43 1.44
CA GLY A 336 20.51 1.18 2.67
C GLY A 336 20.68 2.68 2.50
N LEU A 337 20.58 3.35 3.64
CA LEU A 337 20.84 4.78 3.80
C LEU A 337 22.33 4.98 4.09
N LEU A 338 22.88 6.12 3.68
CA LEU A 338 24.29 6.45 3.90
C LEU A 338 24.44 7.93 4.27
N THR A 339 25.33 8.20 5.23
CA THR A 339 25.77 9.56 5.58
C THR A 339 27.29 9.62 5.68
N HIS A 340 27.89 10.72 5.23
CA HIS A 340 29.33 10.99 5.33
C HIS A 340 29.54 12.35 5.99
N GLY A 341 29.99 12.36 7.25
CA GLY A 341 30.17 13.57 8.05
C GLY A 341 28.88 14.34 8.37
N ASN A 342 27.71 13.79 8.03
CA ASN A 342 26.42 14.44 8.20
C ASN A 342 25.69 13.88 9.43
N ASN A 343 25.68 14.65 10.51
CA ASN A 343 25.04 14.32 11.79
C ASN A 343 23.61 14.88 11.94
N ALA A 344 23.00 15.32 10.85
CA ALA A 344 21.65 15.90 10.86
C ALA A 344 20.82 15.47 9.66
N ALA A 345 21.18 14.34 9.04
CA ALA A 345 20.42 13.75 7.95
C ALA A 345 19.16 13.08 8.50
N ARG A 346 18.02 13.39 7.87
CA ARG A 346 16.69 12.90 8.20
C ARG A 346 16.13 12.17 6.99
N PHE A 347 15.74 10.92 7.18
CA PHE A 347 15.12 10.07 6.17
C PHE A 347 13.66 9.83 6.56
N ILE A 348 12.75 10.43 5.81
CA ILE A 348 11.32 10.54 6.17
C ILE A 348 10.55 9.31 5.67
N ALA A 349 10.79 8.94 4.42
CA ALA A 349 10.20 7.77 3.80
C ALA A 349 11.15 7.19 2.76
N GLY A 350 11.00 5.90 2.48
CA GLY A 350 11.78 5.26 1.43
C GLY A 350 11.10 4.05 0.85
N ARG A 351 11.41 3.77 -0.42
CA ARG A 351 10.91 2.63 -1.17
C ARG A 351 12.04 2.06 -2.02
N VAL A 352 12.20 0.74 -1.96
CA VAL A 352 13.12 -0.03 -2.80
C VAL A 352 12.31 -0.89 -3.75
N MET A 353 12.56 -0.74 -5.03
CA MET A 353 11.91 -1.47 -6.11
C MET A 353 12.95 -2.32 -6.83
N ALA A 354 12.65 -3.60 -7.03
CA ALA A 354 13.41 -4.46 -7.93
C ALA A 354 12.89 -4.30 -9.36
N LEU A 355 13.80 -4.33 -10.32
CA LEU A 355 13.49 -4.40 -11.75
C LEU A 355 13.64 -5.85 -12.22
N LEU A 356 12.55 -6.40 -12.74
CA LEU A 356 12.40 -7.80 -13.15
C LEU A 356 12.51 -7.97 -14.66
#